data_AF-A0A7T7XS86-F1
#
_entry.id   AF-A0A7T7XS86-F1
#
_cell.length_a   1.000
_cell.length_b   1.000
_cell.length_c   1.000
_cell.angle_alpha   90.00
_cell.angle_beta   90.00
_cell.angle_gamma   90.00
#
_symmetry.space_group_name_H-M   'P 1'
#
loop_
_entity.id
_entity.type
_entity.pdbx_description
1 polymer ?
#
loop_
_entity_poly.entity_id
_entity_poly.type
_entity_poly.pdbx_seq_one_letter_code
_entity_poly.pdbx_strand_id
1 'polypeptide(L)'
;MRHYPANEQSTRIFSPQAAWMVTSILSDEAMRVQSFGSDSPLVFGFPVAVKTGTSSDWRDSWTVGYTEEFTVAVGAVISNRYP
;
A
#
# COMPACT_ATOMS: atom_id res chain seq x y z
N MET A 1 20.51 -14.31 -3.47
CA MET A 1 19.24 -13.69 -3.91
C MET A 1 18.48 -14.75 -4.70
N ARG A 2 17.27 -15.12 -4.30
CA ARG A 2 16.51 -16.21 -4.94
C ARG A 2 15.80 -15.64 -6.17
N HIS A 3 16.20 -16.05 -7.39
CA HIS A 3 15.44 -15.71 -8.61
C HIS A 3 14.14 -16.51 -8.59
N TYR A 4 13.01 -15.82 -8.42
CA TYR A 4 11.70 -16.38 -8.72
C TYR A 4 11.50 -16.27 -10.23
N PRO A 5 11.20 -17.35 -10.97
CA PRO A 5 10.85 -17.22 -12.37
C PRO A 5 9.62 -16.31 -12.48
N ALA A 6 9.67 -15.33 -13.39
CA ALA A 6 8.50 -14.54 -13.70
C ALA A 6 7.42 -15.50 -14.20
N ASN A 7 6.27 -15.53 -13.53
CA ASN A 7 5.14 -16.32 -13.97
C ASN A 7 4.74 -15.83 -15.37
N GLU A 8 4.82 -16.67 -16.40
CA GLU A 8 4.75 -16.29 -17.83
C GLU A 8 3.37 -15.75 -18.27
N GLN A 9 2.40 -15.65 -17.35
CA GLN A 9 1.07 -15.12 -17.62
C GLN A 9 0.84 -13.82 -16.85
N SER A 10 1.53 -12.75 -17.27
CA SER A 10 1.17 -11.39 -16.87
C SER A 10 -0.05 -10.93 -17.66
N THR A 11 -1.20 -10.93 -17.02
CA THR A 11 -2.43 -10.39 -17.61
C THR A 11 -2.61 -8.94 -17.18
N ARG A 12 -2.73 -8.03 -18.15
CA ARG A 12 -3.08 -6.64 -17.88
C ARG A 12 -4.56 -6.54 -17.49
N ILE A 13 -4.83 -6.19 -16.23
CA ILE A 13 -6.20 -6.05 -15.70
C ILE A 13 -6.72 -4.61 -15.87
N PHE A 14 -5.84 -3.61 -15.79
CA PHE A 14 -6.21 -2.19 -15.90
C PHE A 14 -5.53 -1.52 -17.10
N SER A 15 -6.19 -0.51 -17.68
CA SER A 15 -5.52 0.36 -18.66
C SER A 15 -4.38 1.13 -18.00
N PRO A 16 -3.30 1.46 -18.74
CA PRO A 16 -2.21 2.28 -18.22
C PRO A 16 -2.69 3.60 -17.62
N GLN A 17 -3.69 4.23 -18.24
CA GLN A 17 -4.26 5.51 -17.80
C GLN A 17 -4.97 5.37 -16.45
N ALA A 18 -5.78 4.32 -16.27
CA ALA A 18 -6.47 4.07 -15.01
C ALA A 18 -5.47 3.78 -13.87
N ALA A 19 -4.47 2.94 -14.14
CA ALA A 19 -3.42 2.63 -13.18
C ALA A 19 -2.62 3.89 -12.79
N TRP A 20 -2.28 4.74 -13.76
CA TRP A 20 -1.57 5.99 -13.52
C TRP A 20 -2.37 6.95 -12.64
N MET A 21 -3.68 7.14 -12.90
CA MET A 21 -4.53 8.01 -12.08
C MET A 21 -4.61 7.56 -10.63
N VAL A 22 -4.73 6.24 -10.38
CA VAL A 22 -4.73 5.72 -9.02
C VAL A 22 -3.36 5.94 -8.37
N THR A 23 -2.28 5.67 -9.10
CA THR A 23 -0.90 5.88 -8.61
C THR A 23 -0.65 7.34 -8.25
N SER A 24 -1.09 8.29 -9.07
CA SER A 24 -0.89 9.72 -8.82
C SER A 24 -1.61 10.18 -7.56
N ILE A 25 -2.83 9.69 -7.32
CA ILE A 25 -3.60 10.01 -6.10
C ILE A 25 -2.89 9.41 -4.88
N LEU A 26 -2.51 8.13 -4.94
CA LEU A 26 -1.92 7.44 -3.79
C LEU A 26 -0.49 7.91 -3.46
N SER A 27 0.20 8.49 -4.44
CA SER A 27 1.57 9.00 -4.27
C SER A 27 1.62 10.39 -3.66
N ASP A 28 0.52 11.13 -3.63
CA ASP A 28 0.46 12.48 -3.06
C ASP A 28 0.69 12.46 -1.54
N GLU A 29 1.88 12.90 -1.13
CA GLU A 29 2.27 12.95 0.27
C GLU A 29 1.46 13.97 1.07
N ALA A 30 1.10 15.11 0.48
CA ALA A 30 0.35 16.14 1.19
C ALA A 30 -1.01 15.61 1.67
N MET A 31 -1.65 14.76 0.87
CA MET A 31 -2.89 14.09 1.25
C MET A 31 -2.72 13.11 2.42
N ARG A 32 -1.56 12.44 2.50
CA ARG A 32 -1.26 11.53 3.61
C ARG A 32 -0.94 12.30 4.89
N VAL A 33 -0.17 13.37 4.80
CA VAL A 33 0.18 14.22 5.94
C VAL A 33 -1.07 14.79 6.61
N GLN A 34 -2.10 15.15 5.86
CA GLN A 34 -3.39 15.59 6.42
C GLN A 34 -4.07 14.54 7.29
N SER A 35 -3.88 13.25 7.00
CA SER A 35 -4.53 12.15 7.73
C SER A 35 -3.67 11.61 8.88
N PHE A 36 -2.34 11.57 8.71
CA PHE A 36 -1.43 10.84 9.60
C PHE A 36 -0.37 11.72 10.28
N GLY A 37 -0.27 13.00 9.93
CA GLY A 37 0.79 13.89 10.42
C GLY A 37 2.06 13.85 9.57
N SER A 38 2.86 14.91 9.68
CA SER A 38 4.12 15.06 8.92
C SER A 38 5.30 14.29 9.53
N ASP A 39 5.15 13.80 10.76
CA ASP A 39 6.10 12.94 11.46
C ASP A 39 5.75 11.44 11.33
N SER A 40 4.72 11.11 10.54
CA SER A 40 4.29 9.72 10.35
C SER A 40 5.32 8.90 9.56
N PRO A 41 5.37 7.57 9.75
CA PRO A 41 6.22 6.68 8.95
C PRO A 41 5.76 6.55 7.48
N LEU A 42 4.72 7.28 7.08
CA LEU A 42 4.18 7.31 5.71
C LEU A 42 4.64 8.53 4.90
N VAL A 43 5.57 9.31 5.45
CA VAL A 43 6.33 10.37 4.77
C VAL A 43 7.66 9.79 4.32
N PHE A 44 7.96 9.87 3.03
CA PHE A 44 9.11 9.19 2.43
C PHE A 44 10.01 10.18 1.70
N GLY A 45 11.33 9.95 1.73
CA GLY A 45 12.29 10.75 0.94
C GLY A 45 12.26 10.47 -0.56
N PHE A 46 11.33 9.66 -1.04
CA PHE A 46 11.16 9.26 -2.44
C PHE A 46 9.69 8.94 -2.74
N PRO A 47 9.26 8.93 -4.01
CA PRO A 47 7.87 8.67 -4.36
C PRO A 47 7.41 7.26 -3.97
N VAL A 48 6.33 7.19 -3.19
CA VAL A 48 5.68 5.93 -2.80
C VAL A 48 4.17 6.11 -2.86
N ALA A 49 3.49 5.22 -3.58
CA ALA A 49 2.03 5.13 -3.55
C ALA A 49 1.61 4.33 -2.33
N VAL A 50 0.76 4.89 -1.46
CA VAL A 50 0.34 4.24 -0.20
C VAL A 50 -1.16 4.23 -0.05
N LYS A 51 -1.68 3.08 0.42
CA LYS A 51 -3.07 2.93 0.87
C LYS A 51 -3.12 2.31 2.26
N THR A 52 -3.88 2.93 3.14
CA THR A 52 -4.25 2.38 4.45
C THR A 52 -5.67 1.82 4.43
N GLY A 53 -5.96 0.84 5.26
CA GLY A 53 -7.29 0.27 5.43
C GLY A 53 -7.48 -0.26 6.83
N THR A 54 -8.66 -0.03 7.39
CA THR A 54 -9.05 -0.55 8.70
C THR A 54 -10.39 -1.23 8.54
N SER A 55 -10.55 -2.46 9.02
CA SER A 55 -11.84 -3.13 9.02
C SER A 55 -12.82 -2.43 9.97
N SER A 56 -14.12 -2.57 9.71
CA SER A 56 -15.15 -2.17 10.66
C SER A 56 -14.89 -2.86 12.01
N ASP A 57 -15.21 -2.17 13.11
CA ASP A 57 -14.91 -2.62 14.47
C ASP A 57 -13.42 -2.75 14.82
N TRP A 58 -12.53 -2.15 14.03
CA TRP A 58 -11.08 -2.03 14.33
C TRP A 58 -10.34 -3.36 14.50
N ARG A 59 -10.85 -4.44 13.88
CA ARG A 59 -10.26 -5.78 14.05
C ARG A 59 -8.94 -5.92 13.32
N ASP A 60 -8.79 -5.24 12.19
CA ASP A 60 -7.62 -5.34 11.34
C ASP A 60 -7.23 -3.95 10.85
N SER A 61 -5.93 -3.67 10.83
CA SER A 61 -5.36 -2.51 10.16
C SER A 61 -4.29 -2.96 9.20
N TRP A 62 -4.36 -2.46 7.97
CA TRP A 62 -3.44 -2.75 6.88
C TRP A 62 -2.88 -1.47 6.29
N THR A 63 -1.61 -1.51 5.93
CA THR A 63 -0.97 -0.51 5.09
C THR A 63 -0.26 -1.23 3.95
N VAL A 64 -0.55 -0.80 2.72
CA VAL A 64 0.11 -1.28 1.51
C VAL A 64 0.79 -0.10 0.83
N GLY A 65 2.07 -0.25 0.51
CA GLY A 65 2.87 0.73 -0.21
C GLY A 65 3.61 0.09 -1.37
N TYR A 66 3.78 0.83 -2.47
CA TYR A 66 4.57 0.36 -3.60
C TYR A 66 5.34 1.46 -4.33
N THR A 67 6.43 1.03 -4.95
CA THR A 67 7.20 1.73 -5.99
C THR A 67 7.13 0.92 -7.29
N GLU A 68 7.84 1.33 -8.33
CA GLU A 68 7.96 0.55 -9.57
C GLU A 68 8.61 -0.82 -9.35
N GLU A 69 9.47 -0.95 -8.33
CA GLU A 69 10.30 -2.13 -8.09
C GLU A 69 9.75 -3.03 -6.98
N PHE A 70 9.11 -2.45 -5.97
CA PHE A 70 8.70 -3.16 -4.77
C PHE A 70 7.26 -2.88 -4.37
N THR A 71 6.59 -3.93 -3.89
CA THR A 71 5.30 -3.84 -3.21
C THR A 71 5.44 -4.44 -1.82
N VAL A 72 5.02 -3.69 -0.80
CA VAL A 72 5.06 -4.12 0.60
C VAL A 72 3.68 -3.95 1.23
N ALA A 73 3.25 -4.97 1.98
CA ALA A 73 2.04 -4.92 2.76
C ALA A 73 2.35 -5.30 4.21
N VAL A 74 1.87 -4.50 5.16
CA VAL A 74 1.95 -4.76 6.60
C VAL A 74 0.54 -4.74 7.18
N GLY A 75 0.26 -5.69 8.06
CA GLY A 75 -1.04 -5.82 8.70
C GLY A 75 -0.91 -6.20 10.17
N ALA A 76 -1.79 -5.65 11.00
CA ALA A 76 -2.02 -6.08 12.36
C ALA A 76 -3.47 -6.55 12.49
N VAL A 77 -3.65 -7.70 13.12
CA VAL A 77 -4.95 -8.33 13.35
C VAL A 77 -5.13 -8.48 14.86
N ILE A 78 -6.21 -7.93 15.39
CA ILE A 78 -6.63 -8.15 16.78
C ILE A 78 -7.40 -9.47 16.81
N SER A 79 -6.70 -10.52 17.25
CA SER A 79 -7.30 -11.83 17.48
C SER A 79 -7.68 -11.95 18.96
N ASN A 80 -8.97 -11.90 19.28
CA ASN A 80 -9.46 -12.31 20.59
C ASN A 80 -9.60 -13.85 20.62
N ARG A 81 -8.46 -14.55 20.54
CA ARG A 81 -8.37 -15.99 20.79
C ARG A 81 -8.06 -16.19 22.27
N TYR A 82 -9.07 -15.99 23.11
CA TYR A 82 -9.12 -16.63 24.44
C TYR A 82 -10.26 -17.66 24.40
N PRO A 83 -10.10 -18.83 25.06
CA PRO A 83 -11.18 -19.82 25.17
C PRO A 83 -12.41 -19.27 25.89
#